data_AF-A0A2K3LRK9-F1
#
_entry.id   AF-A0A2K3LRK9-F1
#
_cell.length_a   1.000
_cell.length_b   1.000
_cell.length_c   1.000
_cell.angle_alpha   90.00
_cell.angle_beta   90.00
_cell.angle_gamma   90.00
#
_symmetry.space_group_name_H-M   'P 1'
#
loop_
_entity.id
_entity.type
_entity.pdbx_description
1 polymer ?
#
loop_
_entity_poly.entity_id
_entity_poly.type
_entity_poly.pdbx_seq_one_letter_code
_entity_poly.pdbx_strand_id
1 'polypeptide(L)'
;VSNVELIEGDTIVMGSDGLFDNVFDHEIALTVGRYKDVSEAAKALANLASSHATDSNFDSPYSLEARSKGFEAPWWKKIVGMKLTGGKVDDITVIVGQVVTS
;
A
#
# COMPACT_ATOMS: atom_id res chain seq x y z
N VAL A 1 -19.24 -12.48 7.24
CA VAL A 1 -19.46 -11.99 5.86
C VAL A 1 -19.90 -10.54 5.97
N SER A 2 -19.18 -9.62 5.36
CA SER A 2 -19.57 -8.22 5.19
C SER A 2 -20.11 -8.01 3.79
N ASN A 3 -21.09 -7.13 3.64
CA ASN A 3 -21.63 -6.72 2.34
C ASN A 3 -21.41 -5.21 2.20
N VAL A 4 -21.11 -4.77 0.99
CA VAL A 4 -20.99 -3.35 0.62
C VAL A 4 -21.77 -3.17 -0.68
N GLU A 5 -22.67 -2.19 -0.70
CA GLU A 5 -23.37 -1.81 -1.93
C GLU A 5 -22.43 -1.03 -2.85
N LEU A 6 -22.49 -1.32 -4.15
CA LEU A 6 -21.62 -0.70 -5.16
C LEU A 6 -22.47 0.04 -6.20
N ILE A 7 -21.92 1.11 -6.75
CA ILE A 7 -22.50 1.88 -7.85
C ILE A 7 -21.58 1.88 -9.08
N GLU A 8 -22.13 2.23 -10.24
CA GLU A 8 -21.34 2.38 -11.47
C GLU A 8 -20.18 3.36 -11.27
N GLY A 9 -19.00 2.97 -11.76
CA GLY A 9 -17.77 3.76 -11.62
C GLY A 9 -16.95 3.42 -10.38
N ASP A 10 -17.51 2.70 -9.41
CA ASP A 10 -16.75 2.22 -8.25
C ASP A 10 -15.60 1.34 -8.70
N THR A 11 -14.43 1.55 -8.09
CA THR A 11 -13.25 0.73 -8.33
C THR A 11 -12.86 -0.01 -7.07
N ILE A 12 -12.84 -1.34 -7.16
CA ILE A 12 -12.49 -2.25 -6.09
C ILE A 12 -11.03 -2.63 -6.26
N VAL A 13 -10.23 -2.34 -5.24
CA VAL A 13 -8.83 -2.79 -5.14
C VAL A 13 -8.74 -3.83 -4.03
N MET A 14 -8.18 -4.98 -4.35
CA MET A 14 -7.86 -6.03 -3.40
C MET A 14 -6.39 -6.42 -3.56
N GLY A 15 -5.77 -6.96 -2.52
CA GLY A 15 -4.39 -7.42 -2.59
C GLY A 15 -3.96 -8.21 -1.36
N SER A 16 -2.73 -8.72 -1.39
CA SER A 16 -2.04 -9.27 -0.20
C SER A 16 -1.61 -8.13 0.75
N ASP A 17 -1.17 -8.50 1.95
CA ASP A 17 -0.53 -7.56 2.88
C ASP A 17 0.68 -6.86 2.25
N GLY A 18 1.44 -7.51 1.37
CA GLY A 18 2.52 -6.89 0.60
C GLY A 18 2.13 -5.60 -0.15
N LEU A 19 0.87 -5.43 -0.57
CA LEU A 19 0.36 -4.16 -1.10
C LEU A 19 0.19 -3.13 0.02
N PHE A 20 -0.61 -3.47 1.03
CA PHE A 20 -1.08 -2.53 2.06
C PHE A 20 0.00 -2.16 3.09
N ASP A 21 1.01 -3.02 3.27
CA ASP A 21 2.20 -2.75 4.10
C ASP A 21 3.13 -1.71 3.46
N ASN A 22 3.04 -1.54 2.13
CA ASN A 22 3.99 -0.76 1.35
C ASN A 22 3.37 0.42 0.59
N VAL A 23 2.04 0.55 0.53
CA VAL A 23 1.37 1.65 -0.19
C VAL A 23 0.25 2.24 0.67
N PHE A 24 0.20 3.56 0.78
CA PHE A 24 -0.86 4.23 1.53
C PHE A 24 -2.18 4.28 0.75
N ASP A 25 -3.31 4.28 1.46
CA ASP A 25 -4.66 4.38 0.87
C ASP A 25 -4.81 5.54 -0.14
N HIS A 26 -4.23 6.70 0.17
CA HIS A 26 -4.28 7.86 -0.72
C HIS A 26 -3.46 7.65 -2.00
N GLU A 27 -2.35 6.93 -1.93
CA GLU A 27 -1.54 6.56 -3.10
C GLU A 27 -2.25 5.51 -3.95
N ILE A 28 -2.98 4.58 -3.31
CA ILE A 28 -3.83 3.62 -4.02
C ILE A 28 -4.89 4.39 -4.83
N ALA A 29 -5.63 5.29 -4.18
CA ALA A 29 -6.67 6.08 -4.83
C ALA A 29 -6.11 6.96 -5.98
N LEU A 30 -4.98 7.64 -5.74
CA LEU A 30 -4.32 8.46 -6.76
C LEU A 30 -3.80 7.64 -7.94
N THR A 31 -3.27 6.44 -7.68
CA THR A 31 -2.75 5.56 -8.72
C THR A 31 -3.88 5.06 -9.59
N VAL A 32 -4.93 4.49 -9.00
CA VAL A 32 -6.11 4.00 -9.73
C VAL A 32 -6.76 5.12 -10.54
N GLY A 33 -6.92 6.32 -9.99
CA GLY A 33 -7.52 7.46 -10.69
C GLY A 33 -6.74 7.96 -11.92
N ARG A 34 -5.48 7.54 -12.12
CA ARG A 34 -4.66 7.91 -13.29
C ARG A 34 -4.85 6.97 -14.48
N TYR A 35 -5.39 5.78 -14.27
CA TYR A 35 -5.52 4.76 -15.32
C TYR A 35 -7.00 4.49 -15.62
N LYS A 36 -7.33 4.41 -16.90
CA LYS A 36 -8.66 3.95 -17.35
C LYS A 36 -8.75 2.43 -17.42
N ASP A 37 -7.62 1.79 -17.74
CA ASP A 37 -7.53 0.34 -17.83
C ASP A 37 -7.17 -0.25 -16.45
N VAL A 38 -8.00 -1.18 -15.97
CA VAL A 38 -7.84 -1.79 -14.65
C VAL A 38 -6.60 -2.68 -14.55
N SER A 39 -6.15 -3.29 -15.66
CA SER A 39 -4.93 -4.10 -15.69
C SER A 39 -3.70 -3.22 -15.54
N GLU A 40 -3.67 -2.07 -16.23
CA GLU A 40 -2.59 -1.09 -16.06
C GLU A 40 -2.59 -0.48 -14.66
N ALA A 41 -3.77 -0.21 -14.07
CA ALA A 41 -3.88 0.24 -12.68
C ALA A 41 -3.32 -0.81 -11.70
N ALA A 42 -3.69 -2.08 -11.85
CA ALA A 42 -3.21 -3.16 -11.00
C ALA A 42 -1.68 -3.31 -11.09
N LYS A 43 -1.14 -3.26 -12.30
CA LYS A 43 0.31 -3.33 -12.54
C LYS A 43 1.04 -2.12 -11.95
N ALA A 44 0.48 -0.92 -12.08
CA ALA A 44 1.05 0.30 -11.50
C ALA A 44 1.11 0.21 -9.97
N LEU A 45 0.05 -0.26 -9.33
CA LEU A 45 0.01 -0.49 -7.88
C LEU A 45 1.03 -1.54 -7.43
N ALA A 46 1.13 -2.67 -8.14
CA ALA A 46 2.09 -3.72 -7.81
C ALA A 46 3.55 -3.22 -7.93
N ASN A 47 3.84 -2.43 -8.96
CA ASN A 47 5.17 -1.83 -9.13
C ASN A 47 5.47 -0.78 -8.05
N LEU A 48 4.48 0.05 -7.68
CA LEU A 48 4.63 1.03 -6.60
C LEU A 48 4.92 0.34 -5.27
N ALA A 49 4.13 -0.68 -4.93
CA ALA A 49 4.34 -1.50 -3.73
C ALA A 49 5.73 -2.14 -3.72
N SER A 50 6.18 -2.70 -4.84
CA SER A 50 7.50 -3.32 -4.97
C SER A 50 8.64 -2.32 -4.80
N SER A 51 8.50 -1.12 -5.38
CA SER A 51 9.45 -0.03 -5.19
C SER A 51 9.55 0.40 -3.72
N HIS A 52 8.40 0.58 -3.06
CA HIS A 52 8.36 0.95 -1.64
C HIS A 52 8.88 -0.16 -0.73
N ALA A 53 8.55 -1.42 -1.02
CA ALA A 53 9.00 -2.60 -0.29
C ALA A 53 10.54 -2.70 -0.20
N THR A 54 11.23 -2.25 -1.24
CA THR A 54 12.69 -2.31 -1.34
C THR A 54 13.40 -1.02 -0.90
N ASP A 55 12.66 0.05 -0.62
CA ASP A 55 13.23 1.29 -0.11
C ASP A 55 13.35 1.25 1.41
N SER A 56 14.59 1.23 1.91
CA SER A 56 14.92 1.20 3.34
C SER A 56 14.71 2.55 4.05
N ASN A 57 14.58 3.64 3.29
CA ASN A 57 14.35 4.98 3.83
C ASN A 57 12.87 5.37 3.77
N PHE A 58 12.04 4.61 3.06
CA PHE A 58 10.62 4.87 2.95
C PHE A 58 9.92 4.65 4.29
N ASP A 59 9.15 5.64 4.74
CA ASP A 59 8.35 5.53 5.95
C ASP A 59 7.02 4.83 5.64
N SER A 60 7.10 3.52 5.41
CA SER A 60 5.99 2.68 4.96
C SER A 60 4.85 2.56 5.98
N PRO A 61 3.62 2.23 5.53
CA PRO A 61 2.52 1.85 6.43
C PRO A 61 2.94 0.80 7.47
N TYR A 62 3.66 -0.23 7.05
CA TYR A 62 4.20 -1.27 7.94
C TYR A 62 5.12 -0.69 9.02
N SER A 63 6.09 0.15 8.64
CA SER A 63 7.05 0.72 9.59
C SER A 63 6.37 1.69 10.58
N LEU A 64 5.35 2.42 10.13
CA LEU A 64 4.51 3.26 10.98
C LEU A 64 3.74 2.41 12.01
N GLU A 65 3.12 1.32 11.57
CA GLU A 65 2.39 0.41 12.46
C GLU A 65 3.31 -0.29 13.46
N ALA A 66 4.49 -0.73 13.04
CA ALA A 66 5.49 -1.32 13.93
C ALA A 66 5.87 -0.35 15.07
N ARG A 67 6.06 0.94 14.74
CA ARG A 67 6.35 1.97 15.75
C ARG A 67 5.15 2.24 16.66
N SER A 68 3.93 2.27 16.15
CA SER A 68 2.73 2.49 16.97
C SER A 68 2.50 1.36 17.97
N LYS A 69 2.91 0.13 17.62
CA LYS A 69 2.91 -1.05 18.50
C LYS A 69 4.10 -1.14 19.46
N GLY A 70 4.99 -0.15 19.47
CA GLY A 70 6.09 -0.05 20.43
C GLY A 70 7.37 -0.80 20.01
N PHE A 71 7.48 -1.29 18.77
CA PHE A 71 8.75 -1.79 18.21
C PHE A 71 9.68 -0.63 17.83
N GLU A 72 9.86 0.32 18.75
CA GLU A 72 10.67 1.49 18.51
C GLU A 72 12.14 1.21 18.83
N ALA A 73 13.03 1.80 18.04
CA ALA A 73 14.45 1.82 18.37
C ALA A 73 14.64 2.50 19.74
N PRO A 74 15.56 2.02 20.59
CA PRO A 74 15.91 2.67 21.85
C PRO A 74 16.12 4.17 21.67
N TRP A 75 15.70 4.97 22.66
CA TRP A 75 15.71 6.43 22.61
C TRP A 75 17.05 7.03 22.12
N TRP A 76 18.19 6.43 22.50
CA TRP A 76 19.52 6.87 22.05
C TRP A 76 19.75 6.74 20.54
N LYS A 77 19.15 5.74 19.88
CA LYS A 77 19.19 5.57 18.41
C LYS A 77 18.36 6.65 17.70
N LYS A 78 17.26 7.09 18.29
CA LYS A 78 16.44 8.19 17.75
C LYS A 78 17.18 9.53 17.79
N ILE A 79 17.96 9.79 18.84
CA ILE A 79 18.75 11.03 18.99
C ILE A 79 19.84 11.15 17.91
N VAL A 80 20.38 10.02 17.45
CA VAL A 80 21.35 9.98 16.33
C VAL A 80 20.68 9.87 14.95
N GLY A 81 19.37 10.10 14.87
CA GLY A 81 18.63 10.15 13.60
C GLY A 81 18.19 8.80 13.04
N MET A 82 18.42 7.69 13.74
CA MET A 82 17.98 6.36 13.29
C MET A 82 16.51 6.14 13.65
N LYS A 83 15.65 6.18 12.63
CA LYS A 83 14.24 5.78 12.73
C LYS A 83 14.08 4.36 12.20
N LEU A 84 13.10 3.63 12.73
CA LEU A 84 12.70 2.34 12.15
C LEU A 84 11.85 2.65 10.92
N THR A 85 12.51 2.81 9.77
CA THR A 85 11.93 3.04 8.45
C THR A 85 12.18 1.82 7.56
N GLY A 86 11.54 1.80 6.41
CA GLY A 86 11.73 0.81 5.37
C GLY A 86 10.41 0.17 4.96
N GLY A 87 10.31 -0.22 3.70
CA GLY A 87 9.28 -1.15 3.24
C GLY A 87 9.47 -2.55 3.81
N LYS A 88 8.43 -3.38 3.62
CA LYS A 88 8.43 -4.81 3.93
C LYS A 88 8.54 -5.59 2.62
N VAL A 89 9.67 -6.25 2.41
CA VAL A 89 9.88 -7.14 1.25
C VAL A 89 8.99 -8.37 1.42
N ASP A 90 7.97 -8.50 0.56
CA ASP A 90 6.95 -9.55 0.64
C ASP A 90 6.39 -9.89 -0.75
N ASP A 91 5.63 -10.97 -0.86
CA ASP A 91 4.89 -11.32 -2.08
C ASP A 91 3.72 -10.35 -2.30
N ILE A 92 3.72 -9.68 -3.46
CA ILE A 92 2.73 -8.65 -3.79
C ILE A 92 1.72 -9.21 -4.80
N THR A 93 0.45 -9.27 -4.39
CA THR A 93 -0.69 -9.57 -5.27
C THR A 93 -1.62 -8.37 -5.29
N VAL A 94 -2.08 -7.97 -6.48
CA VAL A 94 -3.03 -6.88 -6.68
C VAL A 94 -4.13 -7.30 -7.66
N ILE A 95 -5.38 -7.04 -7.29
CA ILE A 95 -6.57 -7.20 -8.13
C ILE A 95 -7.28 -5.86 -8.19
N VAL A 96 -7.61 -5.39 -9.40
CA VAL A 96 -8.40 -4.18 -9.62
C VAL A 96 -9.59 -4.55 -10.50
N GLY A 97 -10.79 -4.18 -10.05
CA GLY A 97 -12.03 -4.33 -10.81
C GLY A 97 -12.84 -3.05 -10.77
N GLN A 98 -13.47 -2.69 -11.88
CA GLN A 98 -14.35 -1.53 -11.96
C GLN A 98 -15.78 -1.99 -12.23
N VAL A 99 -16.74 -1.40 -11.52
CA VAL A 99 -18.16 -1.64 -11.73
C VAL A 99 -18.59 -0.87 -12.97
N VAL A 100 -19.08 -1.61 -13.96
CA VAL A 100 -19.57 -1.08 -15.24
C VAL A 100 -21.04 -1.46 -15.43
N THR A 101 -21.79 -0.64 -16.17
CA THR A 101 -23.12 -1.03 -16.65
C THR A 101 -23.01 -2.14 -17.69
N SER A 102 -23.95 -3.08 -17.64
CA SER A 102 -24.11 -4.14 -18.66
C SER A 102 -24.74 -3.61 -19.94
#